data_AF-W6RTN1-F1
#
_entry.id   AF-W6RTN1-F1
#
_cell.length_a   1.000
_cell.length_b   1.000
_cell.length_c   1.000
_cell.angle_alpha   90.00
_cell.angle_beta   90.00
_cell.angle_gamma   90.00
#
_symmetry.space_group_name_H-M   'P 1'
#
loop_
_entity.id
_entity.type
_entity.pdbx_description
1 polymer ?
#
loop_
_entity_poly.entity_id
_entity_poly.type
_entity_poly.pdbx_seq_one_letter_code
_entity_poly.pdbx_strand_id
1 'polypeptide(L)' 'MTEAEKVAQARSLLDTPLFHVLWDEMEKAAIDACIFADPKDDEKRHAYAAEARAIKNFRSKLKALVSEANTQRKGAPA' A
#
# COMPACT_ATOMS: atom_id res chain seq x y z
N MET A 1 5.97 -3.20 19.25
CA MET A 1 6.87 -3.08 18.10
C MET A 1 7.59 -1.75 18.22
N THR A 2 8.91 -1.75 18.31
CA THR A 2 9.74 -0.54 18.26
C THR A 2 9.71 0.07 16.85
N GLU A 3 10.08 1.35 16.70
CA GLU A 3 10.15 1.97 15.38
C GLU A 3 11.17 1.27 14.47
N ALA A 4 12.27 0.77 15.03
CA ALA A 4 13.24 -0.02 14.28
C ALA A 4 12.66 -1.35 13.77
N GLU A 5 11.91 -2.07 14.61
CA GLU A 5 11.21 -3.30 14.21
C GLU A 5 10.14 -3.03 13.14
N LYS A 6 9.42 -1.92 13.27
CA LYS A 6 8.39 -1.50 12.31
C LYS A 6 8.95 -1.21 10.93
N VAL A 7 10.07 -0.48 10.87
CA VAL A 7 10.79 -0.21 9.61
C VAL A 7 11.36 -1.50 9.02
N ALA A 8 11.92 -2.39 9.84
CA ALA A 8 12.44 -3.68 9.38
C ALA A 8 11.35 -4.56 8.77
N GLN A 9 10.18 -4.65 9.42
CA GLN A 9 9.04 -5.39 8.89
C GLN A 9 8.47 -4.74 7.62
N ALA A 10 8.34 -3.41 7.58
CA ALA A 10 7.90 -2.70 6.38
C ALA A 10 8.85 -2.94 5.19
N ARG A 11 10.17 -2.97 5.45
CA ARG A 11 11.17 -3.30 4.44
C ARG A 11 11.05 -4.76 3.99
N SER A 12 10.86 -5.71 4.89
CA SER A 12 10.64 -7.12 4.54
C SER A 12 9.43 -7.32 3.61
N LEU A 13 8.32 -6.61 3.88
CA LEU A 13 7.14 -6.65 3.00
C LEU A 13 7.43 -6.06 1.62
N LEU A 14 8.24 -5.00 1.54
CA LEU A 14 8.61 -4.35 0.27
C LEU A 14 9.69 -5.12 -0.50
N ASP A 15 10.54 -5.90 0.17
CA ASP A 15 11.61 -6.67 -0.46
C ASP A 15 11.11 -8.05 -0.96
N THR A 16 9.90 -8.45 -0.57
CA THR A 16 9.29 -9.73 -0.96
C THR A 16 8.48 -9.57 -2.26
N PRO A 17 8.90 -10.17 -3.39
CA PRO A 17 8.25 -9.97 -4.69
C PRO A 17 6.78 -10.39 -4.73
N LEU A 18 6.40 -11.44 -3.97
CA LEU A 18 5.03 -11.92 -3.92
C LEU A 18 4.06 -10.81 -3.45
N PHE A 19 4.43 -9.98 -2.48
CA PHE A 19 3.54 -8.92 -2.02
C PHE A 19 3.30 -7.85 -3.10
N HIS A 20 4.26 -7.59 -4.00
CA HIS A 20 4.02 -6.72 -5.14
C HIS A 20 2.98 -7.29 -6.10
N VAL A 21 3.11 -8.57 -6.44
CA VAL A 21 2.13 -9.27 -7.29
C VAL A 21 0.75 -9.23 -6.65
N LEU A 22 0.65 -9.56 -5.36
CA LEU A 22 -0.63 -9.56 -4.65
C LEU A 22 -1.26 -8.16 -4.58
N TRP A 23 -0.50 -7.10 -4.29
CA TRP A 23 -1.05 -5.75 -4.29
C TRP A 23 -1.55 -5.33 -5.68
N ASP A 24 -0.79 -5.65 -6.73
CA ASP A 24 -1.16 -5.30 -8.11
C ASP A 24 -2.41 -6.09 -8.56
N GLU A 25 -2.52 -7.38 -8.22
CA GLU A 25 -3.70 -8.22 -8.48
C GLU A 25 -4.94 -7.71 -7.74
N MET A 26 -4.81 -7.39 -6.45
CA MET A 26 -5.92 -6.87 -5.64
C MET A 26 -6.37 -5.48 -6.12
N GLU A 27 -5.43 -4.58 -6.42
CA GLU A 27 -5.75 -3.25 -6.93
C GLU A 27 -6.46 -3.34 -8.28
N LYS A 28 -5.97 -4.22 -9.18
CA LYS A 28 -6.61 -4.49 -10.46
C LYS A 28 -8.03 -5.05 -10.27
N ALA A 29 -8.22 -6.03 -9.39
CA ALA A 29 -9.52 -6.62 -9.14
C ALA A 29 -10.53 -5.59 -8.62
N ALA A 30 -10.13 -4.72 -7.69
CA ALA A 30 -10.98 -3.65 -7.17
C ALA A 30 -11.33 -2.60 -8.25
N ILE A 31 -10.37 -2.23 -9.10
CA ILE A 31 -10.60 -1.30 -10.22
C ILE A 31 -11.57 -1.92 -11.23
N ASP A 32 -11.33 -3.17 -11.65
CA ASP A 32 -12.19 -3.87 -12.60
C ASP A 32 -13.61 -4.00 -12.02
N ALA A 33 -13.76 -4.37 -10.74
CA ALA A 33 -15.05 -4.45 -10.07
C ALA A 33 -15.76 -3.08 -9.99
N CYS A 34 -15.02 -1.99 -9.78
CA CYS A 34 -15.56 -0.63 -9.82
C CYS A 34 -16.07 -0.25 -11.21
N ILE A 35 -15.34 -0.61 -12.27
CA ILE A 35 -15.68 -0.28 -13.66
C ILE A 35 -16.90 -1.09 -14.14
N PHE A 36 -16.97 -2.37 -13.77
CA PHE A 36 -18.01 -3.30 -14.26
C PHE A 36 -19.21 -3.45 -13.33
N ALA A 37 -19.23 -2.78 -12.17
CA ALA A 37 -20.41 -2.74 -11.32
C ALA A 37 -21.59 -2.06 -12.02
N ASP A 38 -22.81 -2.42 -11.62
CA ASP A 38 -24.04 -1.87 -12.20
C ASP A 38 -23.98 -0.32 -12.17
N PRO A 39 -24.22 0.36 -13.31
CA PRO A 39 -24.24 1.83 -13.36
C PRO A 39 -25.24 2.50 -12.42
N LYS A 40 -26.24 1.76 -11.91
CA LYS A 40 -27.23 2.25 -10.93
C LYS A 40 -26.84 1.97 -9.49
N ASP A 41 -25.80 1.16 -9.25
CA ASP A 41 -25.31 0.80 -7.92
C ASP A 41 -24.07 1.65 -7.56
N ASP A 42 -24.35 2.90 -7.24
CA ASP A 42 -23.33 3.90 -6.90
C ASP A 42 -22.57 3.52 -5.61
N GLU A 43 -23.27 2.90 -4.66
CA GLU A 43 -22.70 2.47 -3.38
C GLU A 43 -21.62 1.42 -3.60
N LYS A 44 -21.91 0.40 -4.42
CA LYS A 44 -20.94 -0.65 -4.74
C LYS A 44 -19.75 -0.13 -5.53
N ARG A 45 -19.96 0.77 -6.50
CA ARG A 45 -18.85 1.45 -7.21
C ARG A 45 -17.97 2.24 -6.24
N HIS A 46 -18.59 3.00 -5.34
CA HIS A 46 -17.85 3.77 -4.34
C HIS A 46 -17.04 2.88 -3.40
N ALA A 47 -17.59 1.74 -2.98
CA ALA A 47 -16.90 0.76 -2.14
C ALA A 47 -15.65 0.18 -2.83
N TYR A 48 -15.76 -0.27 -4.08
CA TYR A 48 -14.61 -0.79 -4.84
C TYR A 48 -13.55 0.29 -5.12
N ALA A 49 -13.97 1.52 -5.41
CA ALA A 49 -13.05 2.64 -5.55
C ALA A 49 -12.33 2.96 -4.22
N ALA A 50 -12.98 2.78 -3.07
CA ALA A 50 -12.36 2.95 -1.76
C ALA A 50 -11.35 1.83 -1.46
N GLU A 51 -11.65 0.59 -1.85
CA GLU A 51 -10.74 -0.55 -1.71
C GLU A 51 -9.45 -0.36 -2.52
N ALA A 52 -9.54 0.01 -3.80
CA ALA A 52 -8.38 0.31 -4.63
C ALA A 52 -7.50 1.42 -4.01
N ARG A 53 -8.13 2.49 -3.49
CA ARG A 53 -7.44 3.56 -2.77
C ARG A 53 -6.75 3.04 -1.49
N ALA A 54 -7.39 2.16 -0.74
CA ALA A 54 -6.83 1.60 0.50
C ALA A 54 -5.56 0.78 0.22
N ILE A 55 -5.57 -0.05 -0.82
CA ILE A 55 -4.40 -0.85 -1.25
C ILE A 55 -3.23 0.06 -1.62
N LYS A 56 -3.49 1.08 -2.45
CA LYS A 56 -2.48 2.07 -2.86
C LYS A 56 -1.92 2.85 -1.67
N ASN A 57 -2.78 3.26 -0.73
CA ASN A 57 -2.38 3.98 0.47
C ASN A 57 -1.54 3.10 1.41
N PHE A 58 -1.89 1.82 1.55
CA PHE A 58 -1.12 0.88 2.34
C PHE A 58 0.30 0.72 1.79
N ARG A 59 0.46 0.47 0.48
CA ARG A 59 1.77 0.37 -0.17
C ARG A 59 2.57 1.67 -0.03
N SER A 60 1.91 2.83 -0.15
CA SER A 60 2.55 4.14 0.02
C SER A 60 3.02 4.36 1.46
N LYS A 61 2.25 3.92 2.46
CA LYS A 61 2.62 4.01 3.88
C LYS A 61 3.84 3.16 4.22
N LEU A 62 3.95 1.95 3.67
CA LEU A 62 5.15 1.12 3.81
C LEU A 62 6.39 1.83 3.25
N LYS A 63 6.27 2.41 2.04
CA LYS A 63 7.37 3.16 1.40
C LYS A 63 7.77 4.39 2.22
N ALA A 64 6.79 5.12 2.77
CA ALA A 64 7.05 6.27 3.64
C ALA A 64 7.84 5.89 4.89
N LEU A 65 7.44 4.82 5.59
CA LEU A 65 8.16 4.31 6.77
C LEU A 65 9.63 4.01 6.47
N VAL A 66 9.91 3.34 5.35
CA VAL A 66 11.28 3.01 4.96
C VAL A 66 12.06 4.25 4.52
N SER A 67 11.41 5.19 3.83
CA SER A 67 12.02 6.44 3.37
C SER A 67 12.41 7.35 4.55
N GLU A 68 11.51 7.56 5.50
CA GLU A 68 11.73 8.38 6.69
C GLU A 68 12.87 7.84 7.57
N ALA A 69 12.99 6.51 7.70
CA ALA A 69 14.10 5.91 8.42
C ALA A 69 15.46 6.12 7.72
N ASN A 70 15.46 6.13 6.38
CA ASN A 70 16.67 6.38 5.60
C ASN A 70 17.11 7.86 5.67
N THR A 71 16.17 8.82 5.76
CA THR A 71 16.51 10.24 5.91
C THR A 71 17.06 10.55 7.29
N GLN A 72 16.51 9.95 8.36
CA GLN A 72 17.02 10.10 9.72
C GLN A 72 18.48 9.63 9.87
N ARG A 73 18.88 8.55 9.19
CA ARG A 73 20.27 8.06 9.19
C ARG A 73 21.26 9.03 8.53
N LYS A 74 20.83 9.84 7.56
CA LYS A 74 21.70 10.83 6.89
C LYS A 74 21.93 12.09 7.73
N GLY A 75 21.13 12.32 8.77
CA GLY A 75 21.21 13.50 9.64
C GLY A 75 21.96 13.28 10.96
N ALA A 76 22.44 12.08 11.24
CA ALA A 76 23.24 11.81 12.44
C ALA A 76 24.69 12.29 12.22
N PRO A 77 25.28 13.10 13.14
CA PRO A 77 26.67 13.51 13.02
C PRO A 77 27.60 12.29 13.12
N ALA A 78 28.67 12.32 12.32
CA ALA A 78 29.70 11.28 12.21
C ALA A 78 30.54 11.13 13.49
#